data_AF-A0A7C1NID4-F1
#
_entry.id   AF-A0A7C1NID4-F1
#
_cell.length_a   1.000
_cell.length_b   1.000
_cell.length_c   1.000
_cell.angle_alpha   90.00
_cell.angle_beta   90.00
_cell.angle_gamma   90.00
#
_symmetry.space_group_name_H-M   'P 1'
#
loop_
_entity.id
_entity.type
_entity.pdbx_description
1 polymer ?
#
loop_
_entity_poly.entity_id
_entity_poly.type
_entity_poly.pdbx_seq_one_letter_code
_entity_poly.pdbx_strand_id
1 'polypeptide(L)'
;MIITYDIVSDKEAKLKEAAKIACNFWNRFIIPKSPVVIRLGTFKSKGFVIARAYKPYSNKGVVFGPIEFNVKYLDLYDALDIAGTVIHEIGHTLGIGWNKWKDLFHRYTGEFLLQYWEEVPDLQYMTVETGFGPGTQYSHWDEKEFNLELMTGFKDPTEEVLPVTIAVMRLLGHTVIEELAKLTGLDELMEQAEGVVFSRSDDVEKIDKSHSEKTEIMEELYF
;
A
#
# COMPACT_ATOMS: atom_id res chain seq x y z
N MET A 1 -9.89 -6.56 -13.48
CA MET A 1 -8.77 -6.76 -12.54
C MET A 1 -9.11 -6.05 -11.25
N ILE A 2 -8.74 -6.63 -10.12
CA ILE A 2 -9.20 -6.23 -8.78
C ILE A 2 -8.11 -6.50 -7.76
N ILE A 3 -8.15 -5.76 -6.66
CA ILE A 3 -7.35 -6.01 -5.47
C ILE A 3 -8.23 -6.77 -4.47
N THR A 4 -7.77 -7.95 -4.04
CA THR A 4 -8.45 -8.79 -3.05
C THR A 4 -7.42 -9.28 -2.03
N TYR A 5 -7.87 -10.00 -1.02
CA TYR A 5 -7.00 -10.58 0.00
C TYR A 5 -7.22 -12.10 0.18
N ASP A 6 -6.22 -12.71 0.82
CA ASP A 6 -6.19 -14.07 1.36
C ASP A 6 -5.73 -13.99 2.83
N ILE A 7 -6.45 -14.66 3.74
CA ILE A 7 -6.10 -14.67 5.16
C ILE A 7 -5.36 -15.99 5.46
N VAL A 8 -4.05 -15.91 5.62
CA VAL A 8 -3.16 -17.04 5.92
C VAL A 8 -3.28 -17.44 7.39
N SER A 9 -3.36 -16.45 8.28
CA SER A 9 -3.61 -16.64 9.71
C SER A 9 -4.15 -15.35 10.28
N ASP A 10 -5.01 -15.41 11.29
CA ASP A 10 -5.65 -14.25 11.87
C ASP A 10 -5.79 -14.38 13.39
N LYS A 11 -6.04 -13.26 14.05
CA LYS A 11 -6.43 -13.18 15.45
C LYS A 11 -7.79 -12.49 15.53
N GLU A 12 -8.81 -13.26 15.91
CA GLU A 12 -10.17 -12.75 16.14
C GLU A 12 -10.76 -12.00 14.93
N ALA A 13 -10.42 -12.41 13.71
CA ALA A 13 -10.87 -11.82 12.45
C ALA A 13 -10.39 -10.37 12.17
N LYS A 14 -9.47 -9.83 12.98
CA LYS A 14 -8.98 -8.45 12.82
C LYS A 14 -8.32 -8.20 11.47
N LEU A 15 -7.47 -9.13 11.00
CA LEU A 15 -6.82 -8.97 9.69
C LEU A 15 -7.84 -9.07 8.57
N LYS A 16 -8.85 -9.94 8.70
CA LYS A 16 -9.93 -10.04 7.71
C LYS A 16 -10.72 -8.73 7.55
N GLU A 17 -11.03 -8.06 8.66
CA GLU A 17 -11.74 -6.77 8.65
C GLU A 17 -10.88 -5.68 8.03
N ALA A 18 -9.64 -5.53 8.50
CA ALA A 18 -8.69 -4.56 7.97
C ALA A 18 -8.40 -4.77 6.47
N ALA A 19 -8.23 -6.02 6.03
CA ALA A 19 -8.00 -6.35 4.62
C ALA A 19 -9.13 -5.89 3.71
N LYS A 20 -10.37 -6.03 4.19
CA LYS A 20 -11.56 -5.61 3.45
C LYS A 20 -11.55 -4.09 3.26
N ILE A 21 -11.30 -3.34 4.32
CA ILE A 21 -11.21 -1.87 4.30
C ILE A 21 -10.10 -1.44 3.33
N ALA A 22 -8.90 -2.02 3.48
CA ALA A 22 -7.74 -1.67 2.69
C ALA A 22 -7.89 -1.99 1.19
N CYS A 23 -8.45 -3.15 0.84
CA CYS A 23 -8.74 -3.49 -0.55
C CYS A 23 -9.82 -2.58 -1.14
N ASN A 24 -10.85 -2.23 -0.36
CA ASN A 24 -11.90 -1.32 -0.81
C ASN A 24 -11.36 0.09 -1.08
N PHE A 25 -10.47 0.59 -0.21
CA PHE A 25 -9.79 1.87 -0.41
C PHE A 25 -9.13 1.93 -1.79
N TRP A 26 -8.26 0.97 -2.13
CA TRP A 26 -7.58 1.03 -3.43
C TRP A 26 -8.50 0.72 -4.61
N ASN A 27 -9.45 -0.21 -4.47
CA ASN A 27 -10.42 -0.51 -5.54
C ASN A 27 -11.35 0.67 -5.87
N ARG A 28 -11.54 1.62 -4.95
CA ARG A 28 -12.24 2.89 -5.22
C ARG A 28 -11.49 3.72 -6.25
N PHE A 29 -10.18 3.86 -6.07
CA PHE A 29 -9.39 4.79 -6.87
C PHE A 29 -8.83 4.15 -8.14
N ILE A 30 -8.53 2.84 -8.13
CA ILE A 30 -7.80 2.21 -9.22
C ILE A 30 -8.36 0.86 -9.67
N ILE A 31 -8.14 0.56 -10.96
CA ILE A 31 -8.15 -0.79 -11.51
C ILE A 31 -6.69 -1.20 -11.73
N PRO A 32 -6.21 -2.26 -11.05
CA PRO A 32 -4.81 -2.65 -11.19
C PRO A 32 -4.53 -3.31 -12.54
N LYS A 33 -3.30 -3.15 -13.06
CA LYS A 33 -2.85 -3.74 -14.34
C LYS A 33 -2.75 -5.27 -14.36
N SER A 34 -2.80 -5.89 -13.18
CA SER A 34 -2.88 -7.33 -12.92
C SER A 34 -3.81 -7.53 -11.72
N PRO A 35 -4.52 -8.66 -11.58
CA PRO A 35 -5.18 -8.97 -10.32
C PRO A 35 -4.14 -9.01 -9.18
N VAL A 36 -4.50 -8.44 -8.03
CA VAL A 36 -3.63 -8.38 -6.85
C VAL A 36 -4.27 -9.15 -5.70
N VAL A 37 -3.50 -9.99 -5.03
CA VAL A 37 -3.91 -10.71 -3.82
C VAL A 37 -2.98 -10.34 -2.67
N ILE A 38 -3.53 -9.68 -1.66
CA ILE A 38 -2.82 -9.35 -0.43
C ILE A 38 -2.92 -10.53 0.53
N ARG A 39 -1.78 -11.12 0.89
CA ARG A 39 -1.73 -12.32 1.72
C ARG A 39 -1.37 -11.93 3.14
N LEU A 40 -2.34 -11.99 4.03
CA LEU A 40 -2.22 -11.49 5.39
C LEU A 40 -2.03 -12.63 6.38
N GLY A 41 -0.96 -12.55 7.14
CA GLY A 41 -0.61 -13.51 8.17
C GLY A 41 -0.23 -12.84 9.48
N THR A 42 0.22 -13.64 10.43
CA THR A 42 0.66 -13.19 11.74
C THR A 42 2.02 -13.76 12.08
N PHE A 43 2.80 -13.01 12.85
CA PHE A 43 4.03 -13.50 13.46
C PHE A 43 4.07 -13.14 14.94
N LYS A 44 4.99 -13.77 15.67
CA LYS A 44 5.21 -13.52 17.10
C LYS A 44 6.59 -12.93 17.30
N SER A 45 6.66 -11.70 17.81
CA SER A 45 7.90 -11.07 18.22
C SER A 45 7.71 -10.23 19.48
N LYS A 46 8.72 -10.22 20.36
CA LYS A 46 8.76 -9.31 21.52
C LYS A 46 9.25 -7.91 21.15
N GLY A 47 9.77 -7.72 19.94
CA GLY A 47 10.30 -6.45 19.45
C GLY A 47 9.22 -5.41 19.20
N PHE A 48 9.64 -4.30 18.60
CA PHE A 48 8.78 -3.15 18.27
C PHE A 48 8.20 -3.18 16.86
N VAL A 49 8.54 -4.19 16.06
CA VAL A 49 8.01 -4.37 14.72
C VAL A 49 6.51 -4.66 14.81
N ILE A 50 5.72 -3.80 14.15
CA ILE A 50 4.26 -3.89 14.08
C ILE A 50 3.87 -4.90 13.02
N ALA A 51 4.42 -4.74 11.83
CA ALA A 51 4.14 -5.54 10.66
C ALA A 51 5.39 -5.72 9.81
N ARG A 52 5.35 -6.70 8.92
CA ARG A 52 6.40 -7.00 7.95
C ARG A 52 5.77 -7.12 6.59
N ALA A 53 6.34 -6.43 5.63
CA ALA A 53 6.00 -6.60 4.25
C ALA A 53 7.12 -7.30 3.51
N TYR A 54 6.72 -8.20 2.63
CA TYR A 54 7.62 -9.03 1.86
C TYR A 54 7.59 -8.59 0.42
N LYS A 55 8.67 -8.88 -0.29
CA LYS A 55 8.73 -8.57 -1.72
C LYS A 55 7.57 -9.24 -2.47
N PRO A 56 6.78 -8.46 -3.24
CA PRO A 56 5.73 -9.01 -4.06
C PRO A 56 6.25 -9.99 -5.10
N TYR A 57 5.46 -11.01 -5.41
CA TYR A 57 5.76 -12.00 -6.45
C TYR A 57 4.57 -12.16 -7.39
N SER A 58 4.79 -12.83 -8.53
CA SER A 58 3.75 -13.03 -9.53
C SER A 58 3.65 -14.48 -9.94
N ASN A 59 2.42 -14.99 -10.00
CA ASN A 59 2.13 -16.33 -10.50
C ASN A 59 0.91 -16.29 -11.41
N LYS A 60 1.04 -16.85 -12.62
CA LYS A 60 -0.03 -16.90 -13.63
C LYS A 60 -0.73 -15.54 -13.88
N GLY A 61 0.03 -14.45 -13.83
CA GLY A 61 -0.47 -13.09 -14.07
C GLY A 61 -1.15 -12.42 -12.86
N VAL A 62 -1.21 -13.08 -11.71
CA VAL A 62 -1.66 -12.51 -10.43
C VAL A 62 -0.45 -12.05 -9.63
N VAL A 63 -0.51 -10.85 -9.08
CA VAL A 63 0.51 -10.30 -8.18
C VAL A 63 0.10 -10.58 -6.74
N PHE A 64 1.04 -11.01 -5.91
CA PHE A 64 0.82 -11.32 -4.50
C PHE A 64 1.66 -10.40 -3.63
N GLY A 65 1.03 -9.73 -2.67
CA GLY A 65 1.68 -8.88 -1.67
C GLY A 65 1.57 -9.51 -0.28
N PRO A 66 2.62 -10.17 0.25
CA PRO A 66 2.56 -10.80 1.56
C PRO A 66 2.84 -9.78 2.68
N ILE A 67 2.01 -9.81 3.71
CA ILE A 67 2.11 -8.95 4.89
C ILE A 67 1.87 -9.82 6.14
N GLU A 68 2.74 -9.70 7.14
CA GLU A 68 2.54 -10.35 8.44
C GLU A 68 2.44 -9.31 9.55
N PHE A 69 1.43 -9.43 10.42
CA PHE A 69 1.29 -8.58 11.61
C PHE A 69 1.77 -9.27 12.87
N ASN A 70 2.41 -8.51 13.74
CA ASN A 70 2.82 -9.00 15.05
C ASN A 70 1.58 -9.11 15.94
N VAL A 71 1.30 -10.31 16.45
CA VAL A 71 0.11 -10.58 17.29
C VAL A 71 0.03 -9.70 18.54
N LYS A 72 1.16 -9.17 19.01
CA LYS A 72 1.23 -8.22 20.13
C LYS A 72 0.47 -6.92 19.81
N TYR A 73 0.61 -6.42 18.59
CA TYR A 73 0.00 -5.17 18.16
C TYR A 73 -1.46 -5.35 17.71
N LEU A 74 -1.80 -6.55 17.24
CA LEU A 74 -3.22 -6.91 17.02
C LEU A 74 -4.06 -6.88 18.30
N ASP A 75 -3.47 -6.94 19.50
CA ASP A 75 -4.21 -6.71 20.76
C ASP A 75 -4.47 -5.23 21.05
N LEU A 76 -3.63 -4.36 20.51
CA LEU A 76 -3.60 -2.94 20.83
C LEU A 76 -4.38 -2.11 19.80
N TYR A 77 -4.35 -2.54 18.54
CA TYR A 77 -4.94 -1.84 17.41
C TYR A 77 -6.35 -2.30 17.09
N ASP A 78 -7.14 -1.34 16.63
CA ASP A 78 -8.42 -1.58 16.02
C ASP A 78 -8.28 -1.92 14.53
N ALA A 79 -9.41 -2.12 13.84
CA ALA A 79 -9.39 -2.49 12.44
C ALA A 79 -8.90 -1.37 11.51
N LEU A 80 -9.08 -0.09 11.88
CA LEU A 80 -8.66 1.06 11.07
C LEU A 80 -7.16 1.28 11.17
N ASP A 81 -6.60 1.18 12.38
CA ASP A 81 -5.15 1.21 12.61
C ASP A 81 -4.43 0.16 11.73
N ILE A 82 -4.94 -1.09 11.74
CA ILE A 82 -4.39 -2.19 10.95
C ILE A 82 -4.62 -1.92 9.46
N ALA A 83 -5.81 -1.44 9.08
CA ALA A 83 -6.14 -1.16 7.68
C ALA A 83 -5.22 -0.10 7.09
N GLY A 84 -4.88 0.96 7.82
CA GLY A 84 -3.96 2.00 7.35
C GLY A 84 -2.59 1.41 6.97
N THR A 85 -2.01 0.57 7.82
CA THR A 85 -0.78 -0.17 7.49
C THR A 85 -0.98 -1.07 6.27
N VAL A 86 -2.10 -1.79 6.14
CA VAL A 86 -2.35 -2.64 4.96
C VAL A 86 -2.51 -1.80 3.69
N ILE A 87 -3.13 -0.61 3.77
CA ILE A 87 -3.30 0.32 2.65
C ILE A 87 -1.93 0.77 2.14
N HIS A 88 -1.04 1.18 3.05
CA HIS A 88 0.34 1.53 2.74
C HIS A 88 1.05 0.40 1.96
N GLU A 89 0.98 -0.82 2.49
CA GLU A 89 1.64 -1.97 1.87
C GLU A 89 1.04 -2.41 0.52
N ILE A 90 -0.24 -2.14 0.32
CA ILE A 90 -0.84 -2.29 -1.01
C ILE A 90 -0.22 -1.29 -1.99
N GLY A 91 0.08 -0.06 -1.57
CA GLY A 91 0.80 0.94 -2.38
C GLY A 91 2.13 0.40 -2.91
N HIS A 92 2.92 -0.25 -2.05
CA HIS A 92 4.10 -0.99 -2.47
C HIS A 92 3.75 -2.12 -3.42
N THR A 93 2.81 -2.99 -3.07
CA THR A 93 2.40 -4.12 -3.94
C THR A 93 1.99 -3.67 -5.35
N LEU A 94 1.44 -2.46 -5.48
CA LEU A 94 1.04 -1.87 -6.73
C LEU A 94 2.22 -1.34 -7.55
N GLY A 95 3.28 -0.81 -6.94
CA GLY A 95 4.40 -0.31 -7.72
C GLY A 95 5.36 0.64 -7.01
N ILE A 96 4.91 1.30 -5.95
CA ILE A 96 5.70 2.30 -5.23
C ILE A 96 6.93 1.62 -4.61
N GLY A 97 8.13 2.18 -4.83
CA GLY A 97 9.41 1.64 -4.37
C GLY A 97 10.06 0.56 -5.24
N TRP A 98 9.41 0.13 -6.33
CA TRP A 98 9.98 -0.84 -7.27
C TRP A 98 10.74 -0.20 -8.43
N ASN A 99 11.25 -1.02 -9.36
CA ASN A 99 12.10 -0.57 -10.46
C ASN A 99 11.45 0.55 -11.27
N LYS A 100 10.18 0.39 -11.68
CA LYS A 100 9.47 1.41 -12.47
C LYS A 100 9.32 2.73 -11.71
N TRP A 101 9.12 2.68 -10.39
CA TRP A 101 9.09 3.85 -9.52
C TRP A 101 10.45 4.55 -9.46
N LYS A 102 11.53 3.78 -9.33
CA LYS A 102 12.92 4.30 -9.28
C LYS A 102 13.37 4.95 -10.58
N ASP A 103 12.70 4.67 -11.69
CA ASP A 103 12.89 5.33 -12.99
C ASP A 103 12.17 6.70 -13.07
N LEU A 104 11.36 7.07 -12.06
CA LEU A 104 10.53 8.28 -12.09
C LEU A 104 11.24 9.55 -11.58
N PHE A 105 12.34 9.42 -10.84
CA PHE A 105 12.97 10.53 -10.12
C PHE A 105 14.50 10.50 -10.16
N HIS A 106 15.11 11.64 -9.86
CA HIS A 106 16.55 11.75 -9.69
C HIS A 106 16.97 11.17 -8.34
N ARG A 107 17.67 10.03 -8.34
CA ARG A 107 18.11 9.31 -7.11
C ARG A 107 18.86 10.14 -6.05
N TYR A 108 19.44 11.27 -6.43
CA TYR A 108 20.25 12.10 -5.52
C TYR A 108 19.44 13.24 -4.90
N THR A 109 18.37 13.69 -5.55
CA THR A 109 17.53 14.79 -5.08
C THR A 109 16.14 14.33 -4.67
N GLY A 110 15.69 13.14 -5.10
CA GLY A 110 14.33 12.66 -4.89
C GLY A 110 13.30 13.30 -5.84
N GLU A 111 13.69 14.33 -6.60
CA GLU A 111 12.80 15.09 -7.47
C GLU A 111 12.38 14.27 -8.70
N PHE A 112 11.09 14.33 -9.05
CA PHE A 112 10.56 13.63 -10.22
C PHE A 112 11.04 14.25 -11.53
N LEU A 113 11.33 13.40 -12.51
CA LEU A 113 11.76 13.85 -13.85
C LEU A 113 10.64 14.63 -14.54
N LEU A 114 11.00 15.76 -15.15
CA LEU A 114 10.09 16.68 -15.85
C LEU A 114 9.10 15.99 -16.80
N GLN A 115 9.54 14.94 -17.50
CA GLN A 115 8.73 14.21 -18.46
C GLN A 115 7.48 13.56 -17.86
N TYR A 116 7.46 13.31 -16.54
CA TYR A 116 6.32 12.70 -15.87
C TYR A 116 5.30 13.73 -15.35
N TRP A 117 5.65 15.02 -15.35
CA TRP A 117 4.75 16.09 -14.92
C TRP A 117 3.60 16.31 -15.91
N GLU A 118 3.81 15.98 -17.19
CA GLU A 118 2.75 16.08 -18.20
C GLU A 118 1.57 15.15 -17.88
N GLU A 119 1.87 13.96 -17.34
CA GLU A 119 0.85 12.98 -16.96
C GLU A 119 0.35 13.17 -15.52
N VAL A 120 1.24 13.57 -14.61
CA VAL A 120 0.91 13.84 -13.20
C VAL A 120 1.57 15.15 -12.76
N PRO A 121 0.90 16.31 -12.97
CA PRO A 121 1.49 17.64 -12.75
C PRO A 121 1.97 17.91 -11.33
N ASP A 122 1.30 17.35 -10.32
CA ASP A 122 1.64 17.59 -8.92
C ASP A 122 2.98 16.97 -8.51
N LEU A 123 3.55 16.05 -9.31
CA LEU A 123 4.90 15.51 -9.07
C LEU A 123 6.00 16.57 -9.08
N GLN A 124 5.77 17.74 -9.67
CA GLN A 124 6.71 18.86 -9.62
C GLN A 124 6.93 19.40 -8.19
N TYR A 125 6.00 19.10 -7.27
CA TYR A 125 6.05 19.50 -5.87
C TYR A 125 6.35 18.33 -4.92
N MET A 126 6.62 17.14 -5.49
CA MET A 126 6.88 15.92 -4.71
C MET A 126 8.35 15.53 -4.78
N THR A 127 8.83 14.98 -3.67
CA THR A 127 10.16 14.37 -3.57
C THR A 127 10.06 12.99 -2.95
N VAL A 128 10.93 12.09 -3.40
CA VAL A 128 11.09 10.74 -2.84
C VAL A 128 12.15 10.77 -1.75
N GLU A 129 11.91 10.02 -0.68
CA GLU A 129 12.84 9.86 0.44
C GLU A 129 14.23 9.39 -0.04
N THR A 130 15.26 10.16 0.30
CA THR A 130 16.65 9.89 -0.12
C THR A 130 17.58 9.53 1.03
N GLY A 131 17.11 9.62 2.27
CA GLY A 131 17.77 9.27 3.52
C GLY A 131 17.30 7.94 4.12
N PHE A 132 17.51 7.81 5.43
CA PHE A 132 17.24 6.61 6.23
C PHE A 132 17.91 5.33 5.71
N GLY A 133 17.37 4.16 6.10
CA GLY A 133 17.90 2.86 5.73
C GLY A 133 17.29 2.31 4.43
N PRO A 134 17.80 1.16 3.93
CA PRO A 134 17.33 0.56 2.68
C PRO A 134 15.85 0.17 2.62
N GLY A 135 15.18 0.04 3.78
CA GLY A 135 13.73 -0.19 3.83
C GLY A 135 12.93 1.05 3.45
N THR A 136 13.45 2.24 3.77
CA THR A 136 12.74 3.50 3.61
C THR A 136 13.20 4.27 2.35
N GLN A 137 14.51 4.30 2.13
CA GLN A 137 15.14 5.05 1.05
C GLN A 137 14.61 4.62 -0.34
N TYR A 138 14.23 5.61 -1.16
CA TYR A 138 13.77 5.44 -2.54
C TYR A 138 12.44 4.69 -2.71
N SER A 139 11.76 4.39 -1.60
CA SER A 139 10.50 3.66 -1.60
C SER A 139 9.32 4.49 -1.13
N HIS A 140 9.56 5.66 -0.55
CA HIS A 140 8.56 6.47 0.13
C HIS A 140 8.58 7.91 -0.37
N TRP A 141 7.51 8.65 -0.11
CA TRP A 141 7.58 10.10 -0.14
C TRP A 141 8.55 10.59 0.94
N ASP A 142 9.22 11.73 0.68
CA ASP A 142 10.16 12.31 1.64
C ASP A 142 9.47 12.60 2.98
N GLU A 143 10.01 12.01 4.04
CA GLU A 143 9.43 12.06 5.39
C GLU A 143 9.36 13.50 5.90
N LYS A 144 10.39 14.30 5.63
CA LYS A 144 10.52 15.64 6.15
C LYS A 144 9.59 16.63 5.44
N GLU A 145 9.32 16.40 4.16
CA GLU A 145 8.45 17.26 3.36
C GLU A 145 6.97 16.88 3.51
N PHE A 146 6.65 15.59 3.64
CA PHE A 146 5.27 15.10 3.58
C PHE A 146 4.74 14.46 4.86
N ASN A 147 5.60 14.18 5.85
CA ASN A 147 5.28 13.74 7.22
C ASN A 147 4.08 12.78 7.32
N LEU A 148 2.87 13.32 7.49
CA LEU A 148 1.63 12.55 7.68
C LEU A 148 1.14 11.82 6.42
N GLU A 149 1.80 11.95 5.26
CA GLU A 149 1.35 11.26 4.06
C GLU A 149 1.46 9.74 4.21
N LEU A 150 0.40 9.02 3.86
CA LEU A 150 0.26 7.56 3.92
C LEU A 150 1.50 6.76 3.51
N MET A 151 2.23 7.16 2.47
CA MET A 151 3.37 6.47 1.87
C MET A 151 4.72 7.12 2.25
N THR A 152 4.80 7.85 3.36
CA THR A 152 6.07 8.13 4.05
C THR A 152 6.57 6.89 4.79
N GLY A 153 7.82 6.91 5.30
CA GLY A 153 8.49 5.70 5.77
C GLY A 153 8.21 5.33 7.23
N PHE A 154 7.51 6.19 7.97
CA PHE A 154 7.20 5.98 9.39
C PHE A 154 5.69 6.04 9.60
N LYS A 155 5.17 5.11 10.42
CA LYS A 155 3.74 5.07 10.72
C LYS A 155 3.37 6.24 11.62
N ASP A 156 2.39 7.02 11.20
CA ASP A 156 1.79 8.07 12.03
C ASP A 156 0.39 7.67 12.54
N PRO A 157 -0.04 8.17 13.72
CA PRO A 157 -1.40 7.92 14.24
C PRO A 157 -2.51 8.60 13.43
N THR A 158 -2.20 9.63 12.65
CA THR A 158 -3.18 10.42 11.88
C THR A 158 -2.66 10.67 10.47
N GLU A 159 -2.67 9.63 9.65
CA GLU A 159 -2.20 9.70 8.26
C GLU A 159 -3.19 10.41 7.34
N GLU A 160 -2.65 10.98 6.28
CA GLU A 160 -3.35 11.72 5.25
C GLU A 160 -2.95 11.17 3.88
N VAL A 161 -3.83 11.29 2.89
CA VAL A 161 -3.52 10.88 1.51
C VAL A 161 -3.47 12.11 0.64
N LEU A 162 -2.35 12.31 -0.06
CA LEU A 162 -2.25 13.36 -1.09
C LEU A 162 -2.88 12.89 -2.41
N PRO A 163 -3.50 13.80 -3.19
CA PRO A 163 -3.99 13.49 -4.54
C PRO A 163 -2.97 12.78 -5.43
N VAL A 164 -1.71 13.20 -5.34
CA VAL A 164 -0.60 12.66 -6.13
C VAL A 164 -0.31 11.17 -5.85
N THR A 165 -0.57 10.69 -4.63
CA THR A 165 -0.41 9.27 -4.25
C THR A 165 -1.35 8.36 -5.02
N ILE A 166 -2.54 8.85 -5.34
CA ILE A 166 -3.48 8.15 -6.22
C ILE A 166 -3.07 8.34 -7.69
N ALA A 167 -2.77 9.58 -8.10
CA ALA A 167 -2.51 9.91 -9.49
C ALA A 167 -1.25 9.21 -10.07
N VAL A 168 -0.19 9.04 -9.25
CA VAL A 168 1.06 8.38 -9.66
C VAL A 168 0.86 6.91 -10.09
N MET A 169 -0.25 6.29 -9.71
CA MET A 169 -0.60 4.93 -10.14
C MET A 169 -0.74 4.80 -11.66
N ARG A 170 -1.07 5.88 -12.38
CA ARG A 170 -1.07 5.91 -13.85
C ARG A 170 0.31 5.61 -14.42
N LEU A 171 1.31 6.31 -13.90
CA LEU A 171 2.71 6.11 -14.28
C LEU A 171 3.18 4.70 -13.95
N LEU A 172 2.63 4.04 -12.93
CA LEU A 172 2.93 2.65 -12.59
C LEU A 172 2.20 1.62 -13.48
N GLY A 173 1.29 2.09 -14.34
CA GLY A 173 0.56 1.34 -15.37
C GLY A 173 -0.83 0.89 -14.95
N HIS A 174 -1.34 1.37 -13.80
CA HIS A 174 -2.71 1.10 -13.35
C HIS A 174 -3.65 2.12 -13.96
N THR A 175 -4.95 1.80 -13.99
CA THR A 175 -5.97 2.77 -14.41
C THR A 175 -6.52 3.45 -13.17
N VAL A 176 -6.35 4.77 -13.06
CA VAL A 176 -7.02 5.58 -12.04
C VAL A 176 -8.44 5.88 -12.51
N ILE A 177 -9.43 5.43 -11.75
CA ILE A 177 -10.87 5.55 -12.05
C ILE A 177 -11.56 6.65 -11.24
N GLU A 178 -10.99 7.03 -10.10
CA GLU A 178 -11.42 8.16 -9.28
C GLU A 178 -10.18 8.93 -8.85
N GLU A 179 -10.24 10.26 -8.97
CA GLU A 179 -9.19 11.16 -8.46
C GLU A 179 -9.52 11.59 -7.04
N LEU A 180 -8.52 11.68 -6.20
CA LEU A 180 -8.66 12.33 -4.91
C LEU A 180 -8.57 13.84 -5.09
N ALA A 181 -9.62 14.57 -4.72
CA ALA A 181 -9.73 16.01 -5.05
C ALA A 181 -8.79 16.92 -4.25
N LYS A 182 -8.43 16.51 -3.03
CA LYS A 182 -7.60 17.27 -2.08
C LYS A 182 -6.98 16.32 -1.08
N LEU A 183 -5.97 16.81 -0.35
CA LEU A 183 -5.49 16.14 0.85
C LEU A 183 -6.67 15.81 1.76
N THR A 184 -6.75 14.55 2.18
CA THR A 184 -7.85 14.01 3.00
C THR A 184 -7.28 13.03 4.01
N GLY A 185 -7.79 13.05 5.24
CA GLY A 185 -7.38 12.10 6.28
C GLY A 185 -7.69 10.66 5.88
N LEU A 186 -6.78 9.74 6.20
CA LEU A 186 -6.92 8.33 5.84
C LEU A 186 -8.17 7.71 6.46
N ASP A 187 -8.48 8.04 7.71
CA ASP A 187 -9.67 7.56 8.41
C ASP A 187 -10.97 7.95 7.67
N GLU A 188 -11.05 9.21 7.23
CA GLU A 188 -12.19 9.70 6.43
C GLU A 188 -12.33 8.89 5.13
N LEU A 189 -11.21 8.58 4.46
CA LEU A 189 -11.22 7.78 3.24
C LEU A 189 -11.61 6.32 3.47
N MET A 190 -11.17 5.73 4.60
CA MET A 190 -11.52 4.38 5.00
C MET A 190 -13.01 4.25 5.33
N GLU A 191 -13.57 5.18 6.11
CA GLU A 191 -15.01 5.23 6.43
C GLU A 191 -15.87 5.33 5.16
N GLN A 192 -15.44 6.17 4.20
CA GLN A 192 -16.13 6.28 2.90
C GLN A 192 -16.06 4.99 2.06
N ALA A 193 -14.99 4.19 2.23
CA ALA A 193 -14.78 2.94 1.50
C ALA A 193 -15.54 1.74 2.11
N GLU A 194 -15.95 1.80 3.38
CA GLU A 194 -16.74 0.73 4.03
C GLU A 194 -18.11 0.50 3.38
N GLY A 195 -18.72 1.57 2.87
CA GLY A 195 -20.02 1.53 2.18
C GLY A 195 -19.97 0.98 0.75
N VAL A 196 -18.78 0.83 0.17
CA VAL A 196 -18.61 0.41 -1.23
C VAL A 196 -18.40 -1.10 -1.31
N VAL A 197 -19.48 -1.83 -1.58
CA VAL A 197 -19.38 -3.26 -1.92
C VAL A 197 -19.03 -3.35 -3.40
N PHE A 198 -17.75 -3.59 -3.72
CA PHE A 198 -17.36 -3.88 -5.09
C PHE A 198 -17.95 -5.22 -5.53
N SER A 199 -18.99 -5.17 -6.35
CA SER A 199 -19.78 -6.32 -6.81
C SER A 199 -19.07 -7.21 -7.84
N ARG A 200 -17.73 -7.26 -7.83
CA ARG A 200 -16.90 -8.09 -8.74
C ARG A 200 -16.59 -9.46 -8.14
N SER A 201 -17.50 -10.01 -7.34
CA SER A 201 -17.37 -11.33 -6.70
C SER A 201 -16.96 -12.42 -7.69
N ASP A 202 -17.55 -12.40 -8.89
CA ASP A 202 -17.35 -13.42 -9.92
C ASP A 202 -15.93 -13.39 -10.54
N ASP A 203 -15.28 -12.22 -10.54
CA ASP A 203 -13.89 -12.07 -10.96
C ASP A 203 -12.94 -12.57 -9.85
N VAL A 204 -13.31 -12.34 -8.60
CA VAL A 204 -12.52 -12.72 -7.41
C VAL A 204 -12.50 -14.23 -7.19
N GLU A 205 -13.61 -14.93 -7.45
CA GLU A 205 -13.72 -16.38 -7.30
C GLU A 205 -12.81 -17.18 -8.24
N LYS A 206 -12.41 -16.59 -9.37
CA LYS A 206 -11.55 -17.24 -10.38
C LYS A 206 -10.06 -17.09 -10.07
N ILE A 207 -9.70 -16.25 -9.11
CA ILE A 207 -8.31 -16.00 -8.73
C ILE A 207 -7.86 -17.09 -7.77
N ASP A 208 -6.74 -17.76 -8.08
CA ASP A 208 -6.05 -18.58 -7.08
C ASP A 208 -5.39 -17.67 -6.05
N LYS A 209 -6.01 -17.59 -4.88
CA LYS A 209 -5.55 -16.74 -3.77
C LYS A 209 -4.51 -17.41 -2.88
N SER A 210 -4.38 -18.74 -2.99
CA SER A 210 -3.66 -19.57 -2.03
C SER A 210 -2.19 -19.81 -2.38
N HIS A 211 -1.78 -19.45 -3.60
CA HIS A 211 -0.41 -19.60 -4.05
C HIS A 211 0.57 -18.87 -3.13
N SER A 212 1.68 -19.54 -2.79
CA SER A 212 2.63 -19.06 -1.81
C SER A 212 4.06 -19.24 -2.28
N GLU A 213 4.84 -18.18 -2.13
CA GLU A 213 6.29 -18.18 -2.32
C GLU A 213 6.95 -17.55 -1.10
N LYS A 214 8.17 -17.99 -0.79
CA LYS A 214 9.00 -17.34 0.23
C LYS A 214 9.81 -16.26 -0.45
N THR A 215 9.60 -15.02 -0.05
CA THR A 215 10.36 -13.86 -0.54
C THR A 215 11.05 -13.15 0.63
N GLU A 216 12.03 -12.31 0.34
CA GLU A 216 12.70 -11.50 1.36
C GLU A 216 11.76 -10.49 2.04
N ILE A 217 12.00 -10.22 3.33
CA ILE A 217 11.41 -9.06 4.02
C ILE A 217 11.98 -7.81 3.35
N MET A 218 11.09 -6.93 2.93
CA MET A 218 11.44 -5.66 2.31
C MET A 218 11.37 -4.53 3.34
N GLU A 219 10.36 -4.62 4.20
CA GLU A 219 10.06 -3.57 5.16
C GLU A 219 9.58 -4.18 6.48
N GLU A 220 10.09 -3.60 7.56
CA GLU A 220 9.55 -3.79 8.89
C GLU A 220 8.97 -2.44 9.31
N LEU A 221 7.68 -2.42 9.67
CA LEU A 221 7.00 -1.18 10.06
C LEU A 221 7.14 -0.92 11.55
N TYR A 222 7.38 0.35 11.87
CA TYR A 222 7.58 0.88 13.21
C TYR A 222 6.72 2.13 13.43
N PHE A 223 6.45 2.42 14.72
CA PHE A 223 6.02 3.76 15.18
C PHE A 223 7.26 4.59 15.51
#